data_AF-A0A1C6IWQ7-F1
#
_entry.id   AF-A0A1C6IWQ7-F1
#
_cell.length_a   1.000
_cell.length_b   1.000
_cell.length_c   1.000
_cell.angle_alpha   90.00
_cell.angle_beta   90.00
_cell.angle_gamma   90.00
#
_symmetry.space_group_name_H-M   'P 1'
#
loop_
_entity.id
_entity.type
_entity.pdbx_description
1 polymer ?
#
loop_
_entity_poly.entity_id
_entity_poly.type
_entity_poly.pdbx_seq_one_letter_code
_entity_poly.pdbx_strand_id
1 'polypeptide(L)'
;MAKKSGVSSKTHTQQQLNDYANQNNPNNKAYKARIANDKKTKRVSKKHKAVREVKCQAKLYAEIGLNADLDWMCYSNPYDFD
;
A
#
# COMPACT_ATOMS: atom_id res chain seq x y z
N MET A 1 -7.78 10.81 19.43
CA MET A 1 -7.49 12.23 19.05
C MET A 1 -6.25 12.25 18.16
N ALA A 2 -6.40 12.56 16.86
CA ALA A 2 -5.22 12.72 15.99
C ALA A 2 -4.43 13.95 16.45
N LYS A 3 -3.16 13.77 16.84
CA LYS A 3 -2.26 14.88 17.18
C LYS A 3 -2.13 15.76 15.93
N LYS A 4 -2.80 16.91 15.92
CA LYS A 4 -2.62 17.91 14.87
C LYS A 4 -1.28 18.59 15.13
N SER A 5 -0.26 18.23 14.35
CA SER A 5 1.03 18.93 14.35
C SER A 5 0.81 20.32 13.73
N GLY A 6 0.53 21.30 14.58
CA GLY A 6 0.24 22.68 14.19
C GLY A 6 1.45 23.60 14.41
N VAL A 7 1.56 24.63 13.58
CA VAL A 7 2.53 25.71 13.73
C VAL A 7 1.91 26.80 14.60
N SER A 8 2.64 27.28 15.61
CA SER A 8 2.15 28.29 16.55
C SER A 8 2.72 29.67 16.22
N SER A 9 1.88 30.69 16.26
CA SER A 9 2.27 32.09 16.10
C SER A 9 3.19 32.60 17.22
N LYS A 10 3.23 31.91 18.37
CA LYS A 10 4.11 32.26 19.48
C LYS A 10 5.58 31.91 19.23
N THR A 11 5.84 30.98 18.31
CA THR A 11 7.19 30.44 18.07
C THR A 11 7.70 30.66 16.65
N HIS A 12 6.87 31.18 15.74
CA HIS A 12 7.19 31.33 14.33
C HIS A 12 6.94 32.76 13.86
N THR A 13 7.71 33.21 12.87
CA THR A 13 7.49 34.51 12.24
C THR A 13 6.23 34.47 11.38
N GLN A 14 5.63 35.64 11.14
CA GLN A 14 4.45 35.74 10.29
C GLN A 14 4.69 35.17 8.88
N GLN A 15 5.90 35.33 8.35
CA GLN A 15 6.28 34.77 7.07
C GLN A 15 6.26 33.24 7.09
N GLN A 16 6.81 32.61 8.14
CA GLN A 16 6.77 31.16 8.32
C GLN A 16 5.34 30.62 8.45
N LEU A 17 4.45 31.36 9.14
CA LEU A 17 3.03 30.99 9.24
C LEU A 17 2.33 31.06 7.88
N ASN A 18 2.60 32.11 7.11
CA ASN A 18 2.03 32.30 5.78
C ASN A 18 2.52 31.23 4.80
N ASP A 19 3.82 30.91 4.83
CA ASP A 19 4.41 29.86 4.00
C ASP A 19 3.82 28.50 4.35
N TYR A 20 3.68 28.20 5.65
CA TYR A 20 3.04 26.97 6.10
C TYR A 20 1.56 26.88 5.68
N ALA A 21 0.82 27.98 5.79
CA ALA A 21 -0.57 28.04 5.32
C ALA A 21 -0.67 27.81 3.81
N ASN A 22 0.21 28.43 3.02
CA ASN A 22 0.26 28.27 1.56
C ASN A 22 0.61 26.84 1.12
N GLN A 23 1.48 26.15 1.86
CA GLN A 23 1.81 24.74 1.62
C GLN A 23 0.66 23.79 1.94
N ASN A 24 -0.19 24.13 2.91
CA ASN A 24 -1.32 23.30 3.33
C ASN A 24 -2.67 23.74 2.74
N ASN A 25 -2.67 24.80 1.93
CA ASN A 25 -3.88 25.32 1.28
C ASN A 25 -4.40 24.31 0.23
N PRO A 26 -5.61 23.75 0.40
CA PRO A 26 -6.20 22.81 -0.55
C PRO A 26 -6.41 23.38 -1.96
N ASN A 27 -6.49 24.70 -2.09
CA ASN A 27 -6.68 25.38 -3.37
C ASN A 27 -5.37 25.53 -4.16
N ASN A 28 -4.21 25.34 -3.52
CA ASN A 28 -2.92 25.44 -4.18
C ASN A 28 -2.69 24.23 -5.12
N LYS A 29 -2.25 24.50 -6.36
CA LYS A 29 -1.90 23.48 -7.36
C LYS A 29 -0.85 22.51 -6.82
N ALA A 30 0.15 23.00 -6.10
CA ALA A 30 1.21 22.17 -5.52
C ALA A 30 0.67 21.19 -4.47
N TYR A 31 -0.27 21.63 -3.62
CA TYR A 31 -0.91 20.77 -2.63
C TYR A 31 -1.70 19.64 -3.29
N LYS A 32 -2.51 19.97 -4.30
CA LYS A 32 -3.30 18.99 -5.06
C LYS A 32 -2.39 17.95 -5.73
N ALA A 33 -1.29 18.39 -6.35
CA ALA A 33 -0.30 17.50 -6.96
C ALA A 33 0.33 16.55 -5.93
N ARG A 34 0.72 17.06 -4.75
CA ARG A 34 1.28 16.23 -3.66
C ARG A 34 0.30 15.14 -3.22
N ILE A 35 -0.96 15.49 -2.98
CA ILE A 35 -1.99 14.53 -2.57
C ILE A 35 -2.25 13.48 -3.65
N ALA A 36 -2.31 13.87 -4.93
CA ALA A 36 -2.48 12.94 -6.04
C ALA A 36 -1.30 11.96 -6.15
N ASN A 37 -0.07 12.47 -6.02
CA ASN A 37 1.14 11.65 -6.03
C ASN A 37 1.18 10.68 -4.85
N ASP A 38 0.89 11.13 -3.63
CA ASP A 38 0.84 10.28 -2.44
C ASP A 38 -0.21 9.15 -2.57
N LYS A 39 -1.38 9.46 -3.16
CA LYS A 39 -2.37 8.43 -3.49
C LYS A 39 -1.84 7.42 -4.50
N LYS A 40 -1.13 7.88 -5.54
CA LYS A 40 -0.57 7.01 -6.58
C LYS A 40 0.54 6.11 -6.03
N THR A 41 1.48 6.65 -5.26
CA THR A 41 2.58 5.88 -4.67
C THR A 41 2.07 4.81 -3.70
N LYS A 42 1.07 5.15 -2.86
CA LYS A 42 0.41 4.18 -1.96
C LYS A 42 -0.29 3.04 -2.70
N ARG A 43 -0.86 3.30 -3.88
CA ARG A 43 -1.48 2.24 -4.70
C ARG A 43 -0.43 1.31 -5.30
N VAL A 44 0.66 1.88 -5.81
CA VAL A 44 1.79 1.10 -6.36
C VAL A 44 2.43 0.23 -5.29
N SER A 45 2.67 0.77 -4.09
CA SER A 45 3.27 0.00 -3.00
C SER A 45 2.37 -1.17 -2.55
N LYS A 46 1.05 -0.96 -2.46
CA LYS A 46 0.08 -2.03 -2.18
C LYS A 46 0.11 -3.13 -3.25
N LYS A 47 0.13 -2.76 -4.54
CA LYS A 47 0.23 -3.73 -5.65
C LYS A 47 1.53 -4.53 -5.55
N HIS A 48 2.66 -3.88 -5.32
CA HIS A 48 3.94 -4.56 -5.17
C HIS A 48 3.99 -5.48 -3.94
N LYS A 49 3.36 -5.10 -2.83
CA LYS A 49 3.23 -5.94 -1.64
C LYS A 49 2.42 -7.21 -1.95
N ALA A 50 1.25 -7.07 -2.57
CA ALA A 50 0.41 -8.20 -2.94
C ALA A 50 1.13 -9.16 -3.91
N VAL A 51 1.83 -8.63 -4.92
CA VAL A 51 2.63 -9.45 -5.85
C VAL A 51 3.76 -10.18 -5.12
N ARG A 52 4.45 -9.52 -4.17
CA ARG A 52 5.48 -10.17 -3.37
C ARG A 52 4.92 -11.27 -2.47
N GLU A 53 3.77 -11.06 -1.86
CA GLU A 53 3.08 -12.04 -1.02
C GLU A 53 2.71 -13.29 -1.84
N VAL A 54 2.08 -13.12 -3.01
CA VAL A 54 1.75 -14.25 -3.91
C VAL A 54 3.00 -15.00 -4.35
N LYS A 55 4.10 -14.30 -4.68
CA LYS A 55 5.38 -14.95 -5.04
C LYS A 55 6.01 -15.71 -3.88
N CYS A 56 5.99 -15.14 -2.67
CA CYS A 56 6.48 -15.83 -1.48
C CYS A 56 5.64 -17.08 -1.18
N GLN A 57 4.31 -16.96 -1.30
CA GLN A 57 3.38 -18.07 -1.09
C GLN A 57 3.62 -19.20 -2.11
N ALA A 58 3.74 -18.86 -3.40
CA ALA A 58 4.05 -19.83 -4.45
C ALA A 58 5.39 -20.54 -4.22
N LYS A 59 6.42 -19.80 -3.76
CA LYS A 59 7.72 -20.37 -3.42
C LYS A 59 7.64 -21.35 -2.24
N LEU A 60 6.89 -20.98 -1.20
CA LEU A 60 6.64 -21.86 -0.04
C LEU A 60 5.96 -23.15 -0.46
N TYR A 61 4.93 -23.06 -1.30
CA TYR A 61 4.21 -24.23 -1.81
C TYR A 61 5.09 -25.16 -2.66
N ALA A 62 5.93 -24.59 -3.53
CA ALA A 62 6.91 -25.37 -4.28
C ALA A 62 7.96 -26.06 -3.37
N GLU A 63 8.38 -25.41 -2.28
CA GLU A 63 9.33 -25.97 -1.30
C GLU A 63 8.71 -27.08 -0.45
N ILE A 64 7.45 -26.95 -0.06
CA ILE A 64 6.70 -27.97 0.69
C ILE A 64 6.18 -29.10 -0.23
N GLY A 65 6.29 -28.93 -1.56
CA GLY A 65 5.82 -29.92 -2.55
C GLY A 65 4.32 -29.91 -2.79
N LEU A 66 3.58 -28.97 -2.18
CA LEU A 66 2.15 -28.77 -2.35
C LEU A 66 1.91 -27.84 -3.54
N ASN A 67 2.09 -28.36 -4.75
CA ASN A 67 1.67 -27.63 -5.96
C ASN A 67 0.14 -27.65 -5.99
N ALA A 68 -0.50 -26.60 -5.46
CA ALA A 68 -1.96 -26.48 -5.39
C ALA A 68 -2.66 -26.65 -6.76
N ASP A 69 -1.95 -26.34 -7.86
CA ASP A 69 -2.44 -26.54 -9.23
C ASP A 69 -2.46 -28.03 -9.66
N LEU A 70 -1.65 -28.89 -9.04
CA LEU A 70 -1.61 -30.34 -9.29
C LEU A 70 -2.42 -31.14 -8.26
N ASP A 71 -2.56 -30.68 -7.01
CA ASP A 71 -3.28 -31.43 -5.97
C ASP A 71 -4.76 -31.64 -6.32
N TRP A 72 -5.39 -30.72 -7.04
CA TRP A 72 -6.77 -30.92 -7.54
C TRP A 72 -6.88 -32.04 -8.59
N MET A 73 -5.81 -32.31 -9.35
CA MET A 73 -5.80 -33.34 -10.40
C MET A 73 -5.46 -34.75 -9.87
N CYS A 74 -4.97 -34.85 -8.63
CA CYS A 74 -4.51 -36.11 -8.04
C CYS A 74 -5.63 -36.88 -7.29
N TYR A 75 -6.80 -36.28 -7.07
CA TYR A 75 -7.93 -36.92 -6.37
C TYR A 75 -9.10 -37.33 -7.29
N SER A 76 -8.87 -37.38 -8.59
CA SER A 76 -9.81 -37.97 -9.55
C SER A 76 -9.21 -39.24 -10.14
N ASN A 77 -8.92 -40.23 -9.30
CA ASN A 77 -8.85 -41.62 -9.76
C ASN A 77 -10.29 -42.19 -9.71
N PRO A 78 -10.97 -42.33 -10.86
CA PRO A 78 -12.39 -42.75 -10.89
C PRO A 78 -12.61 -44.23 -10.51
N TYR A 79 -11.56 -44.95 -10.11
CA TYR A 79 -11.59 -46.37 -9.78
C TYR A 79 -11.23 -46.68 -8.32
N ASP A 80 -11.10 -45.69 -7.43
CA ASP A 80 -10.91 -45.94 -5.99
C ASP A 80 -12.25 -46.20 -5.25
N PHE A 81 -13.18 -46.87 -5.93
CA PHE A 81 -14.38 -47.48 -5.34
C PHE A 81 -14.28 -49.00 -5.51
N ASP A 82 -13.38 -49.64 -4.77
CA ASP A 82 -13.40 -51.10 -4.53
C ASP A 82 -13.43 -51.36 -3.02
#